data_AF-A0A2P8CX48-F1
#
_entry.id   AF-A0A2P8CX48-F1
#
_cell.length_a   1.000
_cell.length_b   1.000
_cell.length_c   1.000
_cell.angle_alpha   90.00
_cell.angle_beta   90.00
_cell.angle_gamma   90.00
#
_symmetry.space_group_name_H-M   'P 1'
#
loop_
_entity.id
_entity.type
_entity.pdbx_description
1 polymer ?
#
loop_
_entity_poly.entity_id
_entity_poly.type
_entity_poly.pdbx_seq_one_letter_code
_entity_poly.pdbx_strand_id
1 'polypeptide(L)'
;MAYDFKIRSTVTEKGKTAYYAKLSGSGENEFFVGYKTYYKEQDAYGLYNSAQKTDLRYKGADYEAQFGFWAMFIEPTALAESGASFICLNTYDRAYFTFGFMQFAAHVPNGDFVIFLRSLLALANAADYFPRLKLIDGRIFYLADNGAKTQLESDTSTQPLMKYLNPGLSEVEQQELICSARMIHWATNDSAHRKIQVEESIGLYKSNMVKYHKRLGLDGYPAKVCFMVCDILHQGRARYDRIASALDTKGNYEKAYLNLCSIGEVNYADRIATLKKSIKNLEGNGVFNKTYHAATNSFI
;
A
#
# COMPACT_ATOMS: atom_id res chain seq x y z
N MET A 1 9.18 26.33 -7.52
CA MET A 1 9.55 25.73 -8.82
C MET A 1 9.32 24.25 -8.67
N ALA A 2 8.64 23.59 -9.60
CA ALA A 2 8.36 22.16 -9.45
C ALA A 2 9.67 21.35 -9.40
N TYR A 3 9.66 20.32 -8.57
CA TYR A 3 10.75 19.38 -8.43
C TYR A 3 10.95 18.59 -9.73
N ASP A 4 12.19 18.63 -10.18
CA ASP A 4 12.69 17.89 -11.32
C ASP A 4 13.84 16.98 -10.86
N PHE A 5 13.97 15.80 -11.46
CA PHE A 5 14.90 14.78 -11.00
C PHE A 5 15.83 14.34 -12.13
N LYS A 6 17.14 14.40 -11.87
CA LYS A 6 18.14 13.76 -12.72
C LYS A 6 18.18 12.28 -12.39
N ILE A 7 18.01 11.43 -13.41
CA ILE A 7 18.05 9.99 -13.25
C ILE A 7 19.41 9.45 -13.71
N ARG A 8 19.98 8.56 -12.91
CA ARG A 8 21.20 7.82 -13.23
C ARG A 8 20.92 6.33 -13.08
N SER A 9 21.53 5.52 -13.94
CA SER A 9 21.54 4.06 -13.79
C SER A 9 22.97 3.54 -13.64
N THR A 10 23.10 2.36 -13.04
CA THR A 10 24.34 1.57 -13.00
C THR A 10 24.02 0.10 -13.00
N VAL A 11 24.90 -0.71 -13.58
CA VAL A 11 24.83 -2.17 -13.44
C VAL A 11 25.60 -2.55 -12.18
N THR A 12 24.96 -3.31 -11.30
CA THR A 12 25.58 -3.84 -10.08
C THR A 12 26.52 -5.00 -10.40
N GLU A 13 27.40 -5.36 -9.47
CA GLU A 13 28.28 -6.54 -9.60
C GLU A 13 27.51 -7.84 -9.89
N LYS A 14 26.24 -7.92 -9.47
CA LYS A 14 25.34 -9.05 -9.71
C LYS A 14 24.57 -8.95 -11.04
N GLY A 15 24.95 -8.02 -11.92
CA GLY A 15 24.33 -7.82 -13.23
C GLY A 15 22.96 -7.13 -13.22
N LYS A 16 22.45 -6.69 -12.06
CA LYS A 16 21.17 -5.96 -11.97
C LYS A 16 21.36 -4.49 -12.30
N THR A 17 20.48 -3.90 -13.11
CA THR A 17 20.42 -2.44 -13.30
C THR A 17 19.74 -1.78 -12.11
N ALA A 18 20.43 -0.86 -11.45
CA ALA A 18 19.92 -0.02 -10.37
C ALA A 18 19.71 1.41 -10.87
N TYR A 19 18.60 2.03 -10.49
CA TYR A 19 18.29 3.42 -10.80
C TYR A 19 18.33 4.28 -9.55
N TYR A 20 18.83 5.49 -9.74
CA TYR A 20 19.00 6.51 -8.73
C TYR A 20 18.48 7.84 -9.25
N ALA A 21 18.02 8.68 -8.35
CA ALA A 21 17.51 10.01 -8.65
C ALA A 21 18.18 11.05 -7.76
N LYS A 22 18.36 12.26 -8.30
CA LYS A 22 18.80 13.43 -7.54
C LYS A 22 17.93 14.63 -7.91
N LEU A 23 17.48 15.37 -6.91
CA LEU A 23 16.72 16.60 -7.12
C LEU A 23 17.59 17.64 -7.88
N SER A 24 17.13 18.06 -9.05
CA SER A 24 17.81 19.01 -9.92
C SER A 24 18.01 20.35 -9.22
N GLY A 25 19.24 20.88 -9.27
CA GLY A 25 19.57 22.17 -8.66
C GLY A 25 19.62 22.18 -7.12
N SER A 26 19.43 21.03 -6.47
CA SER A 26 19.55 20.89 -5.01
C SER A 26 20.94 20.38 -4.59
N GLY A 27 21.36 20.77 -3.39
CA GLY A 27 22.53 20.21 -2.69
C GLY A 27 22.28 18.81 -2.12
N GLU A 28 21.06 18.30 -2.20
CA GLU A 28 20.69 16.97 -1.70
C GLU A 28 21.49 15.84 -2.35
N ASN A 29 21.66 14.77 -1.59
CA ASN A 29 22.28 13.54 -2.06
C ASN A 29 21.38 12.81 -3.05
N GLU A 30 22.02 12.07 -3.94
CA GLU A 30 21.32 11.11 -4.78
C GLU A 30 20.69 10.01 -3.90
N PHE A 31 19.50 9.56 -4.26
CA PHE A 31 18.77 8.49 -3.58
C PHE A 31 18.41 7.35 -4.54
N PHE A 32 18.27 6.15 -4.00
CA PHE A 32 17.91 4.97 -4.77
C PHE A 32 16.42 4.97 -5.11
N VAL A 33 16.09 4.66 -6.36
CA VAL A 33 14.71 4.54 -6.83
C VAL A 33 14.27 3.08 -6.82
N GLY A 34 15.01 2.21 -7.50
CA GLY A 34 14.64 0.81 -7.67
C GLY A 34 15.61 0.03 -8.58
N TYR A 35 15.50 -1.29 -8.54
CA TYR A 35 16.14 -2.18 -9.52
C TYR A 35 15.22 -2.43 -10.70
N LYS A 36 15.78 -2.47 -11.92
CA LYS A 36 15.10 -3.08 -13.07
C LYS A 36 14.80 -4.54 -12.73
N THR A 37 13.53 -4.90 -12.80
CA THR A 37 13.03 -6.23 -12.45
C THR A 37 12.24 -6.77 -13.62
N TYR A 38 12.47 -8.04 -13.95
CA TYR A 38 11.69 -8.78 -14.93
C TYR A 38 10.73 -9.70 -14.17
N TYR A 39 9.44 -9.56 -14.44
CA TYR A 39 8.38 -10.37 -13.86
C TYR A 39 7.88 -11.38 -14.89
N LYS A 40 8.39 -12.60 -14.76
CA LYS A 40 8.25 -13.68 -15.74
C LYS A 40 6.80 -14.05 -16.02
N GLU A 41 5.96 -14.04 -15.00
CA GLU A 41 4.55 -14.44 -15.08
C GLU A 41 3.72 -13.54 -15.99
N GLN A 42 4.15 -12.29 -16.21
CA GLN A 42 3.46 -11.31 -17.06
C GLN A 42 4.31 -10.81 -18.21
N ASP A 43 5.49 -11.40 -18.42
CA ASP A 43 6.49 -10.94 -19.40
C ASP A 43 6.72 -9.43 -19.33
N ALA A 44 6.89 -8.92 -18.12
CA ALA A 44 6.86 -7.49 -17.81
C ALA A 44 8.17 -7.01 -17.18
N TYR A 45 8.56 -5.77 -17.48
CA TYR A 45 9.65 -5.05 -16.84
C TYR A 45 9.10 -3.88 -16.01
N GLY A 46 9.82 -3.54 -14.95
CA GLY A 46 9.56 -2.37 -14.13
C GLY A 46 10.61 -2.22 -13.02
N LEU A 47 10.27 -1.43 -12.02
CA LEU A 47 11.07 -1.09 -10.85
C LEU A 47 10.61 -1.86 -9.61
N TYR A 48 11.57 -2.22 -8.75
CA TYR A 48 11.33 -2.81 -7.44
C TYR A 48 12.32 -2.28 -6.41
N ASN A 49 11.83 -1.88 -5.22
CA ASN A 49 12.70 -1.34 -4.17
C ASN A 49 12.40 -1.82 -2.73
N SER A 50 11.53 -2.81 -2.55
CA SER A 50 11.07 -3.28 -1.23
C SER A 50 12.20 -3.68 -0.24
N ALA A 51 13.39 -4.00 -0.77
CA ALA A 51 14.57 -4.43 -0.01
C ALA A 51 15.41 -3.26 0.54
N GLN A 52 14.96 -2.00 0.39
CA GLN A 52 15.65 -0.85 0.96
C GLN A 52 15.62 -0.90 2.50
N LYS A 53 16.81 -0.95 3.11
CA LYS A 53 16.97 -0.68 4.54
C LYS A 53 16.76 0.82 4.75
N THR A 54 15.52 1.16 5.07
CA THR A 54 15.13 2.51 5.48
C THR A 54 14.58 2.49 6.91
N ASP A 55 14.83 3.58 7.64
CA ASP A 55 14.22 3.85 8.94
C ASP A 55 12.79 4.42 8.79
N LEU A 56 12.38 4.76 7.56
CA LEU A 56 11.03 5.21 7.24
C LEU A 56 10.07 4.02 7.16
N ARG A 57 9.78 3.45 8.33
CA ARG A 57 8.84 2.33 8.48
C ARG A 57 7.66 2.74 9.32
N TYR A 58 6.49 2.25 8.94
CA TYR A 58 5.29 2.33 9.73
C TYR A 58 5.46 1.46 10.99
N LYS A 59 5.07 2.03 12.14
CA LYS A 59 4.94 1.35 13.42
C LYS A 59 3.62 1.78 14.01
N GLY A 60 2.74 0.84 14.38
CA GLY A 60 1.41 1.19 14.87
C GLY A 60 1.48 2.10 16.10
N ALA A 61 2.45 1.86 16.98
CA ALA A 61 2.63 2.60 18.23
C ALA A 61 2.85 4.11 18.02
N ASP A 62 3.53 4.49 16.93
CA ASP A 62 3.79 5.91 16.60
C ASP A 62 2.49 6.68 16.28
N TYR A 63 1.41 5.95 15.96
CA TYR A 63 0.13 6.50 15.51
C TYR A 63 -1.05 6.12 16.42
N GLU A 64 -0.79 5.42 17.52
CA GLU A 64 -1.82 4.97 18.47
C GLU A 64 -2.58 6.15 19.09
N ALA A 65 -1.88 7.23 19.44
CA ALA A 65 -2.53 8.42 20.00
C ALA A 65 -3.58 9.04 19.06
N GLN A 66 -3.39 8.90 17.74
CA GLN A 66 -4.28 9.48 16.73
C GLN A 66 -5.40 8.51 16.29
N PHE A 67 -5.08 7.22 16.12
CA PHE A 67 -6.02 6.25 15.54
C PHE A 67 -6.41 5.10 16.47
N GLY A 68 -5.89 5.10 17.70
CA GLY A 68 -6.10 4.07 18.70
C GLY A 68 -5.64 2.70 18.22
N PHE A 69 -6.37 1.67 18.66
CA PHE A 69 -6.08 0.27 18.33
C PHE A 69 -5.95 -0.02 16.83
N TRP A 70 -6.64 0.74 15.97
CA TRP A 70 -6.57 0.52 14.52
C TRP A 70 -5.18 0.75 13.93
N ALA A 71 -4.34 1.57 14.54
CA ALA A 71 -2.94 1.69 14.14
C ALA A 71 -2.19 0.37 14.37
N MET A 72 -2.37 -0.25 15.54
CA MET A 72 -1.78 -1.54 15.84
C MET A 72 -2.39 -2.68 14.99
N PHE A 73 -3.67 -2.56 14.67
CA PHE A 73 -4.43 -3.59 13.95
C PHE A 73 -3.90 -3.86 12.54
N ILE A 74 -3.48 -2.81 11.81
CA ILE A 74 -3.02 -2.96 10.41
C ILE A 74 -1.52 -3.30 10.28
N GLU A 75 -0.76 -3.16 11.37
CA GLU A 75 0.68 -3.35 11.39
C GLU A 75 1.14 -4.73 10.88
N PRO A 76 0.49 -5.86 11.23
CA PRO A 76 0.91 -7.16 10.71
C PRO A 76 0.81 -7.24 9.18
N THR A 77 -0.24 -6.66 8.58
CA THR A 77 -0.35 -6.60 7.12
C THR A 77 0.75 -5.71 6.54
N ALA A 78 0.97 -4.51 7.10
CA ALA A 78 2.05 -3.61 6.65
C ALA A 78 3.42 -4.31 6.61
N LEU A 79 3.74 -5.08 7.66
CA LEU A 79 4.98 -5.86 7.74
C LEU A 79 5.06 -6.93 6.65
N ALA A 80 3.95 -7.61 6.36
CA ALA A 80 3.88 -8.63 5.33
C ALA A 80 3.93 -8.08 3.89
N GLU A 81 3.38 -6.89 3.63
CA GLU A 81 3.39 -6.27 2.30
C GLU A 81 4.77 -5.76 1.88
N SER A 82 5.42 -5.03 2.79
CA SER A 82 6.54 -4.16 2.42
C SER A 82 7.63 -4.10 3.49
N GLY A 83 7.53 -4.94 4.52
CA GLY A 83 8.25 -4.71 5.77
C GLY A 83 7.86 -3.38 6.43
N ALA A 84 6.65 -2.91 6.18
CA ALA A 84 6.12 -1.62 6.62
C ALA A 84 6.85 -0.38 6.05
N SER A 85 7.54 -0.48 4.92
CA SER A 85 8.29 0.64 4.34
C SER A 85 7.39 1.67 3.65
N PHE A 86 7.48 2.94 4.06
CA PHE A 86 6.70 4.05 3.46
C PHE A 86 7.08 4.37 2.01
N ILE A 87 8.22 3.87 1.53
CA ILE A 87 8.76 4.14 0.19
C ILE A 87 8.81 2.89 -0.69
N CYS A 88 8.16 1.80 -0.28
CA CYS A 88 8.11 0.57 -1.05
C CYS A 88 7.38 0.78 -2.38
N LEU A 89 7.97 0.32 -3.47
CA LEU A 89 7.56 0.52 -4.85
C LEU A 89 7.69 -0.79 -5.65
N ASN A 90 6.67 -1.04 -6.46
CA ASN A 90 6.63 -2.03 -7.53
C ASN A 90 5.89 -1.43 -8.74
N THR A 91 6.42 -1.59 -9.94
CA THR A 91 5.79 -1.13 -11.20
C THR A 91 5.77 -2.18 -12.31
N TYR A 92 6.15 -3.43 -12.02
CA TYR A 92 6.40 -4.49 -13.01
C TYR A 92 5.22 -5.45 -13.23
N ASP A 93 4.04 -5.18 -12.66
CA ASP A 93 2.87 -6.06 -12.78
C ASP A 93 1.63 -5.33 -13.32
N ARG A 94 0.50 -6.03 -13.38
CA ARG A 94 -0.80 -5.51 -13.85
C ARG A 94 -1.26 -4.22 -13.16
N ALA A 95 -0.75 -3.90 -11.97
CA ALA A 95 -1.05 -2.67 -11.27
C ALA A 95 -0.39 -1.46 -11.93
N TYR A 96 0.67 -1.68 -12.73
CA TYR A 96 1.57 -0.70 -13.35
C TYR A 96 2.34 0.18 -12.35
N PHE A 97 1.74 0.45 -11.19
CA PHE A 97 2.32 1.23 -10.13
C PHE A 97 1.67 0.86 -8.79
N THR A 98 2.51 0.46 -7.85
CA THR A 98 2.14 0.08 -6.50
C THR A 98 3.09 0.75 -5.52
N PHE A 99 2.56 1.49 -4.54
CA PHE A 99 3.40 2.32 -3.65
C PHE A 99 2.96 2.31 -2.19
N GLY A 100 3.93 2.51 -1.30
CA GLY A 100 3.70 2.74 0.13
C GLY A 100 3.68 1.45 0.95
N PHE A 101 3.50 1.62 2.26
CA PHE A 101 3.70 0.52 3.22
C PHE A 101 2.62 -0.56 3.16
N MET A 102 1.43 -0.22 2.63
CA MET A 102 0.35 -1.18 2.34
C MET A 102 0.30 -1.60 0.86
N GLN A 103 1.27 -1.17 0.04
CA GLN A 103 1.31 -1.48 -1.40
C GLN A 103 0.00 -1.10 -2.13
N PHE A 104 -0.35 0.19 -2.07
CA PHE A 104 -1.53 0.72 -2.76
C PHE A 104 -1.39 0.59 -4.27
N ALA A 105 -2.37 0.00 -4.95
CA ALA A 105 -2.24 -0.39 -6.36
C ALA A 105 -3.09 0.47 -7.31
N ALA A 106 -2.48 1.03 -8.36
CA ALA A 106 -3.12 2.00 -9.25
C ALA A 106 -4.24 1.43 -10.15
N HIS A 107 -4.32 0.11 -10.34
CA HIS A 107 -5.27 -0.52 -11.28
C HIS A 107 -6.72 -0.65 -10.79
N VAL A 108 -7.02 -0.28 -9.55
CA VAL A 108 -8.37 -0.43 -9.00
C VAL A 108 -9.10 0.92 -9.04
N PRO A 109 -10.19 1.06 -9.82
CA PRO A 109 -11.05 2.25 -9.79
C PRO A 109 -11.59 2.53 -8.39
N ASN A 110 -11.45 3.77 -7.94
CA ASN A 110 -11.71 4.18 -6.55
C ASN A 110 -11.02 3.29 -5.49
N GLY A 111 -9.93 2.62 -5.88
CA GLY A 111 -9.12 1.82 -4.99
C GLY A 111 -8.25 2.68 -4.08
N ASP A 112 -7.48 2.00 -3.25
CA ASP A 112 -6.62 2.61 -2.25
C ASP A 112 -5.63 3.61 -2.83
N PHE A 113 -4.95 3.30 -3.93
CA PHE A 113 -4.00 4.21 -4.57
C PHE A 113 -4.66 5.46 -5.12
N VAL A 114 -5.85 5.34 -5.73
CA VAL A 114 -6.57 6.49 -6.29
C VAL A 114 -7.00 7.44 -5.18
N ILE A 115 -7.58 6.90 -4.09
CA ILE A 115 -7.99 7.69 -2.93
C ILE A 115 -6.76 8.36 -2.30
N PHE A 116 -5.70 7.59 -2.07
CA PHE A 116 -4.43 8.08 -1.56
C PHE A 116 -3.83 9.21 -2.40
N LEU A 117 -3.74 9.05 -3.72
CA LEU A 117 -3.20 10.07 -4.60
C LEU A 117 -4.11 11.31 -4.65
N ARG A 118 -5.44 11.16 -4.57
CA ARG A 118 -6.33 12.31 -4.43
C ARG A 118 -6.03 13.08 -3.14
N SER A 119 -5.89 12.38 -2.00
CA SER A 119 -5.55 13.02 -0.72
C SER A 119 -4.19 13.74 -0.78
N LEU A 120 -3.19 13.15 -1.43
CA LEU A 120 -1.91 13.81 -1.66
C LEU A 120 -2.05 15.07 -2.52
N LEU A 121 -2.80 15.00 -3.63
CA LEU A 121 -2.97 16.14 -4.55
C LEU A 121 -3.75 17.31 -3.93
N ALA A 122 -4.38 17.11 -2.77
CA ALA A 122 -4.99 18.18 -1.98
C ALA A 122 -4.00 18.91 -1.06
N LEU A 123 -2.77 18.40 -0.87
CA LEU A 123 -1.73 19.07 -0.08
C LEU A 123 -1.21 20.33 -0.80
N ALA A 124 -0.81 21.33 -0.02
CA ALA A 124 -0.31 22.60 -0.55
C ALA A 124 0.95 22.45 -1.42
N ASN A 125 1.84 21.51 -1.09
CA ASN A 125 3.07 21.21 -1.82
C ASN A 125 2.88 20.17 -2.95
N ALA A 126 1.65 19.72 -3.22
CA ALA A 126 1.42 18.74 -4.28
C ALA A 126 1.91 19.23 -5.65
N ALA A 127 1.78 20.53 -5.92
CA ALA A 127 2.23 21.13 -7.16
C ALA A 127 3.77 21.16 -7.30
N ASP A 128 4.52 21.04 -6.20
CA ASP A 128 5.97 20.91 -6.25
C ASP A 128 6.36 19.53 -6.79
N TYR A 129 5.62 18.47 -6.43
CA TYR A 129 5.89 17.11 -6.90
C TYR A 129 5.21 16.79 -8.25
N PHE A 130 3.92 17.06 -8.38
CA PHE A 130 3.11 16.75 -9.56
C PHE A 130 2.44 18.02 -10.10
N PRO A 131 3.20 18.95 -10.71
CA PRO A 131 2.68 20.27 -11.14
C PRO A 131 1.52 20.18 -12.14
N ARG A 132 1.49 19.10 -12.93
CA ARG A 132 0.51 18.86 -13.98
C ARG A 132 -0.69 18.05 -13.52
N LEU A 133 -0.64 17.44 -12.33
CA LEU A 133 -1.80 16.74 -11.79
C LEU A 133 -2.64 17.73 -10.97
N LYS A 134 -3.95 17.73 -11.21
CA LYS A 134 -4.91 18.57 -10.52
C LYS A 134 -6.12 17.75 -10.11
N LEU A 135 -6.69 18.11 -8.97
CA LEU A 135 -8.04 17.69 -8.60
C LEU A 135 -9.05 18.62 -9.26
N ILE A 136 -9.94 18.06 -10.06
CA ILE A 136 -11.08 18.76 -10.65
C ILE A 136 -12.30 17.91 -10.35
N ASP A 137 -13.29 18.48 -9.67
CA ASP A 137 -14.50 17.78 -9.20
C ASP A 137 -14.20 16.47 -8.43
N GLY A 138 -13.13 16.50 -7.61
CA GLY A 138 -12.69 15.36 -6.82
C GLY A 138 -12.00 14.24 -7.62
N ARG A 139 -11.71 14.45 -8.91
CA ARG A 139 -11.02 13.49 -9.78
C ARG A 139 -9.64 13.96 -10.19
N ILE A 140 -8.77 13.01 -10.50
CA ILE A 140 -7.40 13.29 -10.95
C ILE A 140 -7.41 13.64 -12.44
N PHE A 141 -6.90 14.82 -12.78
CA PHE A 141 -6.72 15.28 -14.15
C PHE A 141 -5.26 15.62 -14.42
N TYR A 142 -4.80 15.36 -15.65
CA TYR A 142 -3.58 15.93 -16.21
C TYR A 142 -3.90 17.25 -16.92
N LEU A 143 -3.12 18.29 -16.65
CA LEU A 143 -3.22 19.60 -17.29
C LEU A 143 -2.02 19.83 -18.22
N ALA A 144 -2.26 19.78 -19.53
CA ALA A 144 -1.24 20.02 -20.54
C ALA A 144 -0.83 21.50 -20.64
N ASP A 145 0.26 21.80 -21.34
CA ASP A 145 0.77 23.17 -21.55
C ASP A 145 -0.21 24.11 -22.23
N ASN A 146 -1.01 23.59 -23.15
CA ASN A 146 -2.06 24.33 -23.84
C ASN A 146 -3.33 24.50 -22.99
N GLY A 147 -3.31 24.10 -21.71
CA GLY A 147 -4.46 24.15 -20.81
C GLY A 147 -5.47 23.02 -21.00
N ALA A 148 -5.25 22.07 -21.91
CA ALA A 148 -6.12 20.91 -22.08
C ALA A 148 -6.12 20.04 -20.83
N LYS A 149 -7.30 19.56 -20.46
CA LYS A 149 -7.55 18.74 -19.27
C LYS A 149 -7.88 17.31 -19.69
N THR A 150 -7.13 16.34 -19.18
CA THR A 150 -7.38 14.91 -19.42
C THR A 150 -7.67 14.22 -18.10
N GLN A 151 -8.87 13.67 -17.94
CA GLN A 151 -9.22 12.88 -16.76
C GLN A 151 -8.42 11.57 -16.74
N LEU A 152 -7.80 11.25 -15.60
CA LEU A 152 -6.92 10.10 -15.49
C LEU A 152 -7.60 8.86 -14.86
N GLU A 153 -8.70 9.07 -14.14
CA GLU A 153 -9.45 7.99 -13.48
C GLU A 153 -10.95 8.29 -13.43
N SER A 154 -11.74 7.23 -13.36
CA SER A 154 -13.19 7.26 -13.21
C SER A 154 -13.66 6.14 -12.27
N ASP A 155 -14.98 6.01 -12.09
CA ASP A 155 -15.56 4.92 -11.31
C ASP A 155 -15.34 3.54 -11.92
N THR A 156 -14.96 3.46 -13.19
CA THR A 156 -14.85 2.21 -13.94
C THR A 156 -13.47 1.98 -14.53
N SER A 157 -12.56 2.95 -14.50
CA SER A 157 -11.23 2.80 -15.09
C SER A 157 -10.19 3.70 -14.43
N THR A 158 -8.97 3.18 -14.32
CA THR A 158 -7.76 3.94 -13.96
C THR A 158 -6.67 3.81 -15.03
N GLN A 159 -7.00 3.28 -16.21
CA GLN A 159 -6.02 3.02 -17.26
C GLN A 159 -5.19 4.25 -17.67
N PRO A 160 -5.78 5.46 -17.84
CA PRO A 160 -4.97 6.63 -18.17
C PRO A 160 -4.05 7.06 -17.01
N LEU A 161 -4.47 6.91 -15.75
CA LEU A 161 -3.62 7.13 -14.57
C LEU A 161 -2.47 6.13 -14.54
N MET A 162 -2.74 4.84 -14.77
CA MET A 162 -1.70 3.81 -14.85
C MET A 162 -0.66 4.17 -15.91
N LYS A 163 -1.11 4.58 -17.11
CA LYS A 163 -0.22 5.00 -18.21
C LYS A 163 0.54 6.29 -17.94
N TYR A 164 -0.02 7.21 -17.16
CA TYR A 164 0.69 8.39 -16.70
C TYR A 164 1.82 8.04 -15.72
N LEU A 165 1.57 7.08 -14.81
CA LEU A 165 2.54 6.65 -13.80
C LEU A 165 3.62 5.75 -14.38
N ASN A 166 3.23 4.84 -15.27
CA ASN A 166 4.09 3.91 -15.98
C ASN A 166 3.54 3.70 -17.41
N PRO A 167 4.17 4.20 -18.47
CA PRO A 167 3.59 4.12 -19.81
C PRO A 167 3.52 2.70 -20.39
N GLY A 168 4.37 1.78 -19.93
CA GLY A 168 4.51 0.46 -20.52
C GLY A 168 5.10 -0.56 -19.56
N LEU A 169 5.08 -1.83 -19.97
CA LEU A 169 5.71 -2.93 -19.24
C LEU A 169 6.79 -3.62 -20.08
N SER A 170 7.10 -3.11 -21.28
CA SER A 170 8.14 -3.67 -22.15
C SER A 170 9.55 -3.32 -21.68
N GLU A 171 9.70 -2.18 -20.99
CA GLU A 171 10.95 -1.68 -20.47
C GLU A 171 10.71 -0.67 -19.36
N VAL A 172 11.78 -0.26 -18.66
CA VAL A 172 11.70 0.81 -17.67
C VAL A 172 11.83 2.14 -18.38
N GLU A 173 10.78 2.96 -18.33
CA GLU A 173 10.68 4.22 -19.07
C GLU A 173 11.02 5.45 -18.22
N GLN A 174 11.42 6.54 -18.87
CA GLN A 174 11.80 7.77 -18.15
C GLN A 174 10.65 8.34 -17.31
N GLN A 175 9.41 8.28 -17.82
CA GLN A 175 8.23 8.76 -17.11
C GLN A 175 7.98 7.96 -15.83
N GLU A 176 8.12 6.63 -15.89
CA GLU A 176 8.03 5.73 -14.73
C GLU A 176 9.07 6.09 -13.67
N LEU A 177 10.31 6.32 -14.09
CA LEU A 177 11.41 6.71 -13.20
C LEU A 177 11.14 8.05 -12.50
N ILE A 178 10.61 9.04 -13.22
CA ILE A 178 10.29 10.36 -12.66
C ILE A 178 9.11 10.28 -11.68
N CYS A 179 8.04 9.57 -12.02
CA CYS A 179 6.91 9.35 -11.11
C CYS A 179 7.35 8.61 -9.84
N SER A 180 8.18 7.58 -9.99
CA SER A 180 8.76 6.82 -8.87
C SER A 180 9.64 7.70 -7.98
N ALA A 181 10.53 8.49 -8.57
CA ALA A 181 11.41 9.42 -7.84
C ALA A 181 10.61 10.46 -7.05
N ARG A 182 9.54 11.02 -7.64
CA ARG A 182 8.63 11.96 -6.96
C ARG A 182 7.98 11.34 -5.74
N MET A 183 7.37 10.16 -5.87
CA MET A 183 6.71 9.49 -4.75
C MET A 183 7.69 9.13 -3.62
N ILE A 184 8.86 8.59 -3.97
CA ILE A 184 9.90 8.24 -2.99
C ILE A 184 10.42 9.49 -2.28
N HIS A 185 10.78 10.55 -3.02
CA HIS A 185 11.30 11.78 -2.43
C HIS A 185 10.25 12.47 -1.55
N TRP A 186 9.00 12.51 -1.99
CA TRP A 186 7.91 13.12 -1.21
C TRP A 186 7.69 12.37 0.10
N ALA A 187 7.52 11.04 0.04
CA ALA A 187 7.36 10.23 1.23
C ALA A 187 8.58 10.26 2.17
N THR A 188 9.78 10.50 1.62
CA THR A 188 11.02 10.63 2.41
C THR A 188 11.04 11.94 3.19
N ASN A 189 10.72 13.05 2.53
CA ASN A 189 10.94 14.39 3.07
C ASN A 189 9.71 15.01 3.74
N ASP A 190 8.51 14.44 3.54
CA ASP A 190 7.27 15.02 4.04
C ASP A 190 6.52 14.05 4.98
N SER A 191 6.34 14.47 6.23
CA SER A 191 5.56 13.71 7.21
C SER A 191 4.06 13.72 6.89
N ALA A 192 3.54 14.75 6.23
CA ALA A 192 2.13 14.80 5.82
C ALA A 192 1.83 13.72 4.77
N HIS A 193 2.75 13.46 3.84
CA HIS A 193 2.63 12.35 2.90
C HIS A 193 2.56 11.01 3.64
N ARG A 194 3.45 10.75 4.61
CA ARG A 194 3.43 9.49 5.38
C ARG A 194 2.15 9.36 6.21
N LYS A 195 1.72 10.46 6.83
CA LYS A 195 0.46 10.51 7.58
C LYS A 195 -0.75 10.17 6.72
N ILE A 196 -0.84 10.69 5.49
CA ILE A 196 -1.92 10.32 4.56
C ILE A 196 -1.89 8.83 4.23
N GLN A 197 -0.71 8.22 4.00
CA GLN A 197 -0.64 6.76 3.81
C GLN A 197 -1.28 6.01 5.00
N VAL A 198 -1.03 6.47 6.24
CA VAL A 198 -1.60 5.86 7.45
C VAL A 198 -3.11 6.08 7.54
N GLU A 199 -3.56 7.32 7.30
CA GLU A 199 -4.98 7.70 7.36
C GLU A 199 -5.83 6.88 6.40
N GLU A 200 -5.41 6.79 5.14
CA GLU A 200 -6.14 6.04 4.11
C GLU A 200 -6.13 4.54 4.38
N SER A 201 -5.02 3.98 4.86
CA SER A 201 -4.93 2.56 5.23
C SER A 201 -5.90 2.20 6.37
N ILE A 202 -5.91 3.02 7.42
CA ILE A 202 -6.80 2.81 8.57
C ILE A 202 -8.25 3.01 8.18
N GLY A 203 -8.56 4.04 7.37
CA GLY A 203 -9.89 4.28 6.85
C GLY A 203 -10.41 3.10 6.01
N LEU A 204 -9.55 2.55 5.14
CA LEU A 204 -9.85 1.36 4.36
C LEU A 204 -10.19 0.16 5.26
N TYR A 205 -9.36 -0.14 6.26
CA TYR A 205 -9.60 -1.28 7.15
C TYR A 205 -10.86 -1.12 8.01
N LYS A 206 -11.12 0.08 8.53
CA LYS A 206 -12.35 0.40 9.27
C LYS A 206 -13.60 0.21 8.40
N SER A 207 -13.59 0.69 7.17
CA SER A 207 -14.74 0.55 6.26
C SER A 207 -14.96 -0.90 5.83
N ASN A 208 -13.86 -1.62 5.57
CA ASN A 208 -13.89 -3.04 5.22
C ASN A 208 -14.41 -3.90 6.37
N MET A 209 -14.02 -3.63 7.61
CA MET A 209 -14.51 -4.39 8.77
C MET A 209 -16.04 -4.37 8.88
N VAL A 210 -16.66 -3.20 8.68
CA VAL A 210 -18.13 -3.07 8.66
C VAL A 210 -18.72 -3.93 7.55
N LYS A 211 -18.15 -3.89 6.35
CA LYS A 211 -18.59 -4.71 5.20
C LYS A 211 -18.44 -6.20 5.47
N TYR A 212 -17.33 -6.62 6.08
CA TYR A 212 -17.02 -8.02 6.35
C TYR A 212 -17.92 -8.56 7.46
N HIS A 213 -18.12 -7.78 8.53
CA HIS A 213 -19.06 -8.11 9.60
C HIS A 213 -20.46 -8.37 9.06
N LYS A 214 -20.98 -7.53 8.16
CA LYS A 214 -22.32 -7.73 7.54
C LYS A 214 -22.49 -9.10 6.86
N ARG A 215 -21.40 -9.73 6.40
CA ARG A 215 -21.42 -11.03 5.71
C ARG A 215 -21.03 -12.21 6.58
N LEU A 216 -20.18 -11.98 7.58
CA LEU A 216 -19.53 -13.04 8.36
C LEU A 216 -19.93 -13.04 9.84
N GLY A 217 -20.72 -12.06 10.30
CA GLY A 217 -21.20 -12.01 11.68
C GLY A 217 -20.07 -11.85 12.71
N LEU A 218 -19.11 -10.96 12.44
CA LEU A 218 -17.87 -10.84 13.24
C LEU A 218 -18.04 -10.16 14.61
N ASP A 219 -19.24 -9.82 15.05
CA ASP A 219 -19.45 -9.17 16.34
C ASP A 219 -19.05 -10.12 17.49
N GLY A 220 -18.32 -9.61 18.48
CA GLY A 220 -17.75 -10.40 19.57
C GLY A 220 -16.53 -11.25 19.21
N TYR A 221 -16.08 -11.26 17.94
CA TYR A 221 -14.91 -12.04 17.56
C TYR A 221 -13.61 -11.38 18.08
N PRO A 222 -12.61 -12.18 18.51
CA PRO A 222 -11.32 -11.65 18.92
C PRO A 222 -10.57 -10.94 17.79
N ALA A 223 -9.79 -9.92 18.13
CA ALA A 223 -9.06 -9.09 17.19
C ALA A 223 -8.21 -9.89 16.19
N LYS A 224 -7.50 -10.92 16.64
CA LYS A 224 -6.68 -11.78 15.76
C LYS A 224 -7.49 -12.49 14.67
N VAL A 225 -8.73 -12.88 14.98
CA VAL A 225 -9.61 -13.55 14.01
C VAL A 225 -10.11 -12.53 13.01
N CYS A 226 -10.61 -11.38 13.48
CA CYS A 226 -11.03 -10.27 12.63
C CYS A 226 -9.89 -9.76 11.72
N PHE A 227 -8.67 -9.70 12.26
CA PHE A 227 -7.47 -9.35 11.53
C PHE A 227 -7.22 -10.31 10.36
N MET A 228 -7.18 -11.62 10.64
CA MET A 228 -6.93 -12.61 9.59
C MET A 228 -7.99 -12.56 8.49
N VAL A 229 -9.27 -12.35 8.83
CA VAL A 229 -10.33 -12.13 7.85
C VAL A 229 -10.03 -10.91 6.97
N CYS A 230 -9.64 -9.79 7.57
CA CYS A 230 -9.30 -8.58 6.83
C CYS A 230 -8.10 -8.77 5.90
N ASP A 231 -7.03 -9.38 6.40
CA ASP A 231 -5.83 -9.63 5.60
C ASP A 231 -6.11 -10.55 4.40
N ILE A 232 -6.84 -11.65 4.62
CA ILE A 232 -7.19 -12.60 3.55
C ILE A 232 -8.01 -11.90 2.45
N LEU A 233 -8.99 -11.08 2.83
CA LEU A 233 -9.87 -10.39 1.87
C LEU A 233 -9.18 -9.22 1.19
N HIS A 234 -8.36 -8.45 1.91
CA HIS A 234 -7.56 -7.37 1.34
C HIS A 234 -6.59 -7.90 0.27
N GLN A 235 -5.98 -9.05 0.53
CA GLN A 235 -5.05 -9.71 -0.40
C GLN A 235 -5.73 -10.57 -1.47
N GLY A 236 -7.06 -10.73 -1.42
CA GLY A 236 -7.79 -11.58 -2.36
C GLY A 236 -7.43 -13.07 -2.29
N ARG A 237 -6.93 -13.56 -1.14
CA ARG A 237 -6.42 -14.95 -1.00
C ARG A 237 -7.52 -16.00 -0.88
N ALA A 238 -8.74 -15.58 -0.54
CA ALA A 238 -9.91 -16.46 -0.54
C ALA A 238 -11.22 -15.68 -0.67
N ARG A 239 -12.30 -16.42 -0.96
CA ARG A 239 -13.68 -15.92 -0.98
C ARG A 239 -14.36 -16.14 0.38
N TYR A 240 -15.51 -15.50 0.55
CA TYR A 240 -16.27 -15.48 1.81
C TYR A 240 -16.71 -16.86 2.28
N ASP A 241 -17.04 -17.78 1.37
CA ASP A 241 -17.42 -19.17 1.65
C ASP A 241 -16.32 -19.94 2.39
N ARG A 242 -15.07 -19.85 1.90
CA ARG A 242 -13.92 -20.50 2.54
C ARG A 242 -13.62 -19.90 3.90
N ILE A 243 -13.78 -18.57 4.04
CA ILE A 243 -13.62 -17.89 5.33
C ILE A 243 -14.73 -18.30 6.30
N ALA A 244 -15.99 -18.32 5.87
CA ALA A 244 -17.11 -18.73 6.71
C ALA A 244 -16.93 -20.17 7.21
N SER A 245 -16.49 -21.09 6.36
CA SER A 245 -16.15 -22.45 6.76
C SER A 245 -15.00 -22.51 7.77
N ALA A 246 -13.98 -21.66 7.64
CA ALA A 246 -12.91 -21.55 8.62
C ALA A 246 -13.38 -21.05 9.98
N LEU A 247 -14.39 -20.16 10.00
CA LEU A 247 -15.00 -19.60 11.21
C LEU A 247 -16.01 -20.53 11.89
N ASP A 248 -16.54 -21.54 11.19
CA ASP A 248 -17.52 -22.49 11.72
C ASP A 248 -16.89 -23.51 12.68
N THR A 249 -16.57 -23.05 13.89
CA THR A 249 -15.85 -23.81 14.91
C THR A 249 -16.62 -23.92 16.22
N LYS A 250 -17.94 -23.63 16.19
CA LYS A 250 -18.82 -23.62 17.38
C LYS A 250 -18.29 -22.75 18.53
N GLY A 251 -17.75 -21.58 18.19
CA GLY A 251 -17.21 -20.61 19.15
C GLY A 251 -15.76 -20.84 19.57
N ASN A 252 -15.07 -21.84 19.03
CA ASN A 252 -13.64 -22.03 19.28
C ASN A 252 -12.80 -21.08 18.39
N TYR A 253 -12.52 -19.88 18.91
CA TYR A 253 -11.79 -18.85 18.17
C TYR A 253 -10.32 -19.18 17.89
N GLU A 254 -9.67 -19.99 18.72
CA GLU A 254 -8.30 -20.45 18.44
C GLU A 254 -8.29 -21.37 17.23
N LYS A 255 -9.23 -22.32 17.17
CA LYS A 255 -9.40 -23.18 15.99
C LYS A 255 -9.75 -22.35 14.75
N ALA A 256 -10.61 -21.34 14.89
CA ALA A 256 -10.96 -20.46 13.77
C ALA A 256 -9.73 -19.70 13.25
N TYR A 257 -8.91 -19.15 14.16
CA TYR A 257 -7.66 -18.49 13.80
C TYR A 257 -6.69 -19.43 13.06
N LEU A 258 -6.47 -20.65 13.56
CA LEU A 258 -5.62 -21.64 12.90
C LEU A 258 -6.15 -22.05 11.52
N ASN A 259 -7.46 -22.24 11.39
CA ASN A 259 -8.11 -22.50 10.10
C ASN A 259 -7.86 -21.37 9.12
N LEU A 260 -8.01 -20.11 9.55
CA LEU A 260 -7.73 -18.93 8.71
C LEU A 260 -6.25 -18.84 8.31
N CYS A 261 -5.31 -19.16 9.21
CA CYS A 261 -3.89 -19.21 8.88
C CYS A 261 -3.56 -20.22 7.77
N SER A 262 -4.28 -21.35 7.71
CA SER A 262 -4.10 -22.35 6.64
C SER A 262 -4.54 -21.85 5.24
N ILE A 263 -5.35 -20.79 5.19
CA ILE A 263 -5.84 -20.24 3.92
C ILE A 263 -4.67 -19.54 3.20
N GLY A 264 -4.19 -20.20 2.15
CA GLY A 264 -3.10 -19.72 1.31
C GLY A 264 -1.70 -20.11 1.80
N GLU A 265 -1.57 -20.91 2.86
CA GLU A 265 -0.28 -21.31 3.43
C GLU A 265 0.65 -21.98 2.41
N VAL A 266 0.09 -22.83 1.52
CA VAL A 266 0.85 -23.51 0.46
C VAL A 266 1.57 -22.53 -0.49
N ASN A 267 0.94 -21.37 -0.77
CA ASN A 267 1.45 -20.40 -1.74
C ASN A 267 2.11 -19.18 -1.08
N TYR A 268 1.84 -18.94 0.21
CA TYR A 268 2.19 -17.70 0.92
C TYR A 268 2.72 -17.97 2.34
N ALA A 269 3.52 -19.03 2.51
CA ALA A 269 4.04 -19.46 3.82
C ALA A 269 4.77 -18.34 4.59
N ASP A 270 5.66 -17.59 3.92
CA ASP A 270 6.44 -16.51 4.54
C ASP A 270 5.56 -15.36 5.05
N ARG A 271 4.50 -15.03 4.30
CA ARG A 271 3.48 -14.07 4.73
C ARG A 271 2.82 -14.58 6.00
N ILE A 272 2.28 -15.81 5.98
CA ILE A 272 1.58 -16.38 7.14
C ILE A 272 2.51 -16.43 8.37
N ALA A 273 3.78 -16.77 8.19
CA ALA A 273 4.77 -16.74 9.25
C ALA A 273 4.98 -15.32 9.82
N THR A 274 5.06 -14.30 8.97
CA THR A 274 5.17 -12.90 9.36
C THR A 274 3.95 -12.42 10.13
N LEU A 275 2.74 -12.74 9.63
CA LEU A 275 1.47 -12.39 10.30
C LEU A 275 1.38 -13.04 11.68
N LYS A 276 1.62 -14.36 11.78
CA LYS A 276 1.57 -15.10 13.06
C LYS A 276 2.56 -14.53 14.07
N LYS A 277 3.79 -14.21 13.64
CA LYS A 277 4.82 -13.61 14.49
C LYS A 277 4.38 -12.24 15.02
N SER A 278 3.87 -11.38 14.14
CA SER A 278 3.45 -10.03 14.51
C SER A 278 2.22 -10.06 15.45
N ILE A 279 1.20 -10.85 15.12
CA ILE A 279 0.01 -11.05 15.98
C ILE A 279 0.41 -11.56 17.36
N LYS A 280 1.28 -12.59 17.43
CA LYS A 280 1.76 -13.14 18.70
C LYS A 280 2.45 -12.08 19.57
N ASN A 281 3.24 -11.19 18.96
CA ASN A 281 3.88 -10.09 19.69
C ASN A 281 2.84 -9.09 20.22
N LEU A 282 1.83 -8.75 19.41
CA LEU A 282 0.75 -7.85 19.83
C LEU A 282 -0.14 -8.47 20.93
N GLU A 283 -0.41 -9.77 20.89
CA GLU A 283 -1.09 -10.51 21.97
C GLU A 283 -0.23 -10.53 23.24
N GLY A 284 1.06 -10.84 23.12
CA GLY A 284 2.00 -10.87 24.24
C GLY A 284 2.14 -9.53 24.97
N ASN A 285 1.96 -8.42 24.25
CA ASN A 285 1.95 -7.06 24.79
C ASN A 285 0.56 -6.59 25.26
N GLY A 286 -0.46 -7.45 25.21
CA GLY A 286 -1.83 -7.14 25.62
C GLY A 286 -2.63 -6.29 24.63
N VAL A 287 -2.07 -5.94 23.48
CA VAL A 287 -2.69 -5.06 22.48
C VAL A 287 -3.85 -5.78 21.78
N PHE A 288 -3.65 -7.03 21.35
CA PHE A 288 -4.66 -7.83 20.62
C PHE A 288 -5.67 -8.56 21.53
N ASN A 289 -5.67 -8.28 22.84
CA ASN A 289 -6.60 -8.85 23.81
C ASN A 289 -7.95 -8.11 23.80
N LYS A 290 -8.56 -7.98 22.62
CA LYS A 290 -9.78 -7.21 22.38
C LYS A 290 -10.77 -7.97 21.51
N THR A 291 -12.04 -7.63 21.63
CA THR A 291 -13.12 -8.15 20.78
C THR A 291 -13.71 -7.08 19.90
N TYR A 292 -14.15 -7.44 18.69
CA TYR A 292 -14.80 -6.51 17.78
C TYR A 292 -16.23 -6.21 18.22
N HIS A 293 -16.61 -4.93 18.23
CA HIS A 293 -17.95 -4.44 18.50
C HIS A 293 -18.51 -3.74 17.27
N ALA A 294 -19.46 -4.40 16.62
CA ALA A 294 -20.01 -3.95 15.34
C ALA A 294 -20.80 -2.65 15.45
N ALA A 295 -21.48 -2.42 16.59
CA ALA A 295 -22.28 -1.22 16.82
C ALA A 295 -21.44 0.07 16.80
N THR A 296 -20.18 0.00 17.26
CA THR A 296 -19.27 1.14 17.38
C THR A 296 -18.09 1.09 16.40
N ASN A 297 -17.99 0.02 15.60
CA ASN A 297 -16.84 -0.26 14.73
C ASN A 297 -15.49 -0.13 15.46
N SER A 298 -15.42 -0.71 16.65
CA SER A 298 -14.27 -0.61 17.54
C SER A 298 -13.88 -1.97 18.10
N PHE A 299 -12.68 -2.04 18.66
CA PHE A 299 -12.23 -3.17 19.45
C PHE A 299 -12.13 -2.72 20.91
N ILE A 300 -12.84 -3.41 21.80
CA ILE A 300 -12.81 -3.09 23.24
C ILE A 300 -12.09 -4.19 24.01
#